data_AF-A0A026WJ43-F1
#
_entry.id   AF-A0A026WJ43-F1
#
_cell.length_a   1.000
_cell.length_b   1.000
_cell.length_c   1.000
_cell.angle_alpha   90.00
_cell.angle_beta   90.00
_cell.angle_gamma   90.00
#
_symmetry.space_group_name_H-M   'P 1'
#
loop_
_entity.id
_entity.type
_entity.pdbx_description
1 polymer ?
#
loop_
_entity_poly.entity_id
_entity_poly.type
_entity_poly.pdbx_seq_one_letter_code
_entity_poly.pdbx_strand_id
1 'polypeptide(L)'
;MRGGTNRDELIYIAEYVLLKFQEAIDRGSIVHDINLRRWALEAKEEVDFVSFKAGRWWIWNFKKAHRITSRKITAFKCNLMYKLIH
;
A
#
# COMPACT_ATOMS: atom_id res chain seq x y z
N MET A 1 27.41 12.19 -13.95
CA MET A 1 26.15 12.90 -13.66
C MET A 1 25.00 11.89 -13.66
N ARG A 2 24.33 11.66 -12.54
CA ARG A 2 22.99 11.03 -12.45
C ARG A 2 22.33 11.52 -11.16
N GLY A 3 21.73 12.71 -11.23
CA GLY A 3 21.13 13.40 -10.08
C GLY A 3 19.61 13.57 -10.14
N GLY A 4 18.94 13.05 -11.18
CA GLY A 4 17.49 13.21 -11.40
C GLY A 4 16.67 11.91 -11.29
N THR A 5 17.25 10.78 -11.69
CA THR A 5 16.63 9.45 -11.87
C THR A 5 16.40 8.67 -10.57
N ASN A 6 16.24 9.33 -9.42
CA ASN A 6 15.78 8.66 -8.20
C ASN A 6 14.44 9.20 -7.72
N ARG A 7 14.09 10.44 -8.12
CA ARG A 7 12.91 11.11 -7.60
C ARG A 7 11.65 10.63 -8.30
N ASP A 8 11.69 10.49 -9.61
CA ASP A 8 10.54 10.11 -10.42
C ASP A 8 10.14 8.65 -10.13
N GLU A 9 11.12 7.78 -9.91
CA GLU A 9 10.97 6.38 -9.51
C GLU A 9 10.38 6.27 -8.11
N LEU A 10 10.84 7.11 -7.17
CA LEU A 10 10.25 7.18 -5.83
C LEU A 10 8.80 7.67 -5.86
N ILE A 11 8.49 8.66 -6.71
CA ILE A 11 7.12 9.16 -6.92
C ILE A 11 6.26 8.04 -7.50
N TYR A 12 6.72 7.39 -8.57
CA TYR A 12 6.02 6.29 -9.20
C TYR A 12 5.68 5.16 -8.20
N ILE A 13 6.66 4.73 -7.40
CA ILE A 13 6.44 3.70 -6.38
C ILE A 13 5.40 4.16 -5.35
N ALA A 14 5.46 5.41 -4.90
CA ALA A 14 4.49 5.95 -3.94
C ALA A 14 3.06 6.00 -4.53
N GLU A 15 2.92 6.47 -5.77
CA GLU A 15 1.63 6.54 -6.47
C GLU A 15 1.02 5.15 -6.70
N TYR A 16 1.83 4.18 -7.14
CA TYR A 16 1.41 2.79 -7.30
C TYR A 16 0.90 2.19 -5.99
N VAL A 17 1.65 2.36 -4.90
CA VAL A 17 1.26 1.82 -3.58
C VAL A 17 0.00 2.50 -3.05
N LEU A 18 -0.16 3.81 -3.29
CA LEU A 18 -1.37 4.54 -2.91
C LEU A 18 -2.60 4.03 -3.68
N LEU A 19 -2.46 3.79 -4.98
CA LEU A 19 -3.52 3.22 -5.80
C LEU A 19 -3.95 1.85 -5.26
N LYS A 20 -3.01 0.92 -5.04
CA LYS A 20 -3.30 -0.41 -4.48
C LYS A 20 -3.91 -0.35 -3.09
N PHE A 21 -3.45 0.58 -2.26
CA PHE A 21 -4.03 0.82 -0.95
C PHE A 21 -5.50 1.24 -1.07
N GLN A 22 -5.81 2.22 -1.93
CA GLN A 22 -7.18 2.71 -2.11
C GLN A 22 -8.09 1.59 -2.62
N GLU A 23 -7.68 0.84 -3.64
CA GLU A 23 -8.45 -0.31 -4.12
C GLU A 23 -8.71 -1.36 -3.03
N ALA A 24 -7.74 -1.60 -2.14
CA ALA A 24 -7.91 -2.52 -1.02
C ALA A 24 -8.90 -1.97 0.02
N ILE A 25 -8.84 -0.67 0.31
CA ILE A 25 -9.79 -0.02 1.22
C ILE A 25 -11.21 -0.03 0.65
N ASP A 26 -11.37 0.24 -0.64
CA ASP A 26 -12.67 0.24 -1.32
C ASP A 26 -13.32 -1.15 -1.30
N ARG A 27 -12.50 -2.21 -1.32
CA ARG A 27 -12.92 -3.61 -1.14
C ARG A 27 -13.15 -4.01 0.32
N GLY A 28 -12.97 -3.10 1.28
CA GLY A 28 -13.07 -3.40 2.72
C GLY A 28 -11.95 -4.27 3.27
N SER A 29 -10.82 -4.39 2.55
CA SER A 29 -9.69 -5.21 2.98
C SER A 29 -8.87 -4.52 4.07
N ILE A 30 -8.34 -5.33 4.99
CA ILE A 30 -7.37 -4.88 6.00
C ILE A 30 -5.99 -4.82 5.35
N VAL A 31 -5.37 -3.64 5.37
CA VAL A 31 -4.03 -3.45 4.81
C VAL A 31 -3.00 -3.38 5.93
N HIS A 32 -2.06 -4.31 5.92
CA HIS A 32 -0.92 -4.35 6.83
C HIS A 32 0.34 -3.79 6.17
N ASP A 33 1.36 -3.46 6.98
CA ASP A 33 2.65 -2.97 6.47
C ASP A 33 3.35 -3.97 5.51
N ILE A 34 3.08 -5.28 5.66
CA ILE A 34 3.58 -6.30 4.73
C ILE A 34 2.97 -6.15 3.32
N ASN A 35 1.70 -5.71 3.22
CA ASN A 35 1.05 -5.46 1.93
C ASN A 35 1.66 -4.21 1.28
N LEU A 36 1.84 -3.13 2.05
CA LEU A 36 2.50 -1.91 1.56
C LEU A 36 3.92 -2.21 1.07
N ARG A 37 4.67 -3.02 1.83
CA ARG A 37 6.00 -3.45 1.42
C ARG A 37 5.96 -4.24 0.12
N ARG A 38 5.05 -5.20 0.01
CA ARG A 38 4.90 -6.04 -1.17
C ARG A 38 4.62 -5.20 -2.42
N TRP A 39 3.62 -4.31 -2.37
CA TRP A 39 3.30 -3.45 -3.51
C TRP A 39 4.45 -2.50 -3.88
N ALA A 40 5.19 -2.00 -2.90
CA ALA A 40 6.36 -1.14 -3.17
C ALA A 40 7.50 -1.93 -3.83
N LEU A 41 7.66 -3.21 -3.46
CA LEU A 41 8.63 -4.11 -4.09
C LEU A 41 8.18 -4.56 -5.48
N GLU A 42 6.88 -4.69 -5.74
CA GLU A 42 6.35 -4.93 -7.09
C GLU A 42 6.64 -3.71 -7.98
N ALA A 43 6.32 -2.50 -7.52
CA ALA A 43 6.53 -1.27 -8.29
C ALA A 43 8.00 -1.01 -8.62
N LYS A 44 8.95 -1.33 -7.73
CA LYS A 44 10.39 -1.12 -8.04
C LYS A 44 10.89 -2.03 -9.17
N GLU A 45 10.27 -3.20 -9.37
CA GLU A 45 10.64 -4.10 -10.48
C GLU A 45 10.15 -3.50 -11.81
N GLU A 46 9.00 -2.83 -11.82
CA GLU A 46 8.46 -2.16 -13.02
C GLU A 46 9.33 -0.99 -13.53
N VAL A 47 10.07 -0.33 -12.62
CA VAL A 47 10.96 0.79 -12.95
C VAL A 47 12.46 0.48 -12.82
N ASP A 48 12.82 -0.81 -12.67
CA ASP A 48 14.20 -1.28 -12.47
C ASP A 48 14.98 -0.51 -11.37
N PHE A 49 14.30 -0.15 -10.28
CA PHE A 49 14.89 0.66 -9.22
C PHE A 49 15.55 -0.21 -8.13
N VAL A 50 16.65 -0.86 -8.51
CA VAL A 50 17.38 -1.87 -7.71
C VAL A 50 17.75 -1.41 -6.30
N SER A 51 18.07 -0.12 -6.13
CA SER A 51 18.51 0.42 -4.83
C SER A 51 17.40 0.57 -3.79
N PHE A 52 16.13 0.51 -4.21
CA PHE A 52 14.98 0.68 -3.34
C PHE A 52 14.68 -0.59 -2.53
N LYS A 53 14.48 -0.43 -1.21
CA LYS A 53 14.35 -1.56 -0.26
C LYS A 53 13.03 -1.63 0.51
N ALA A 54 12.09 -0.71 0.26
CA ALA A 54 10.80 -0.63 0.99
C ALA A 54 10.94 -0.80 2.53
N GLY A 55 11.93 -0.14 3.11
CA GLY A 55 12.29 -0.29 4.53
C GLY A 55 11.23 0.26 5.49
N ARG A 56 11.37 -0.03 6.80
CA ARG A 56 10.44 0.45 7.84
C ARG A 56 10.27 1.97 7.80
N TRP A 57 11.37 2.70 7.60
CA TRP A 57 11.36 4.16 7.53
C TRP A 57 10.60 4.69 6.32
N TRP A 58 10.75 4.05 5.16
CA TRP A 58 9.99 4.42 3.96
C TRP A 58 8.49 4.18 4.15
N ILE A 59 8.10 3.02 4.70
CA ILE A 59 6.70 2.71 5.00
C ILE A 59 6.11 3.71 6.00
N TRP A 60 6.88 4.09 7.02
CA TRP A 60 6.46 5.10 7.99
C TRP A 60 6.24 6.47 7.34
N ASN A 61 7.17 6.93 6.50
CA ASN A 61 7.04 8.18 5.75
C ASN A 61 5.88 8.15 4.76
N PHE A 62 5.71 7.06 4.02
CA PHE A 62 4.59 6.86 3.10
C PHE A 62 3.26 7.01 3.84
N LYS A 63 3.10 6.29 4.95
CA LYS A 63 1.88 6.38 5.78
C LYS A 63 1.65 7.81 6.30
N LYS A 64 2.70 8.48 6.78
CA LYS A 64 2.60 9.86 7.27
C LYS A 64 2.21 10.83 6.17
N ALA A 65 2.83 10.74 4.99
CA ALA A 65 2.57 11.60 3.85
C ALA A 65 1.12 11.47 3.34
N HIS A 66 0.57 10.25 3.34
CA HIS A 66 -0.79 9.96 2.86
C HIS A 66 -1.83 9.88 3.99
N ARG A 67 -1.48 10.28 5.22
CA ARG A 67 -2.36 10.24 6.41
C ARG A 67 -2.98 8.85 6.67
N ILE A 68 -2.26 7.79 6.31
CA ILE A 68 -2.67 6.40 6.56
C ILE A 68 -2.33 6.08 8.01
N THR A 69 -3.34 6.15 8.87
CA THR A 69 -3.22 5.70 10.26
C THR A 69 -3.55 4.22 10.37
N SER A 70 -2.91 3.52 11.32
CA SER A 70 -3.36 2.18 11.71
C SER A 70 -4.79 2.26 12.23
N ARG A 71 -5.77 1.82 11.42
CA ARG A 71 -7.15 1.68 11.88
C ARG A 71 -7.23 0.42 12.72
N LYS A 72 -7.59 0.55 13.99
CA LYS A 72 -7.98 -0.59 14.83
C LYS A 72 -9.27 -1.15 14.22
N ILE A 73 -9.34 -2.45 13.95
CA ILE A 73 -10.57 -3.08 13.47
C ILE A 73 -11.56 -3.08 14.64
N THR A 74 -12.48 -2.12 14.67
CA THR A 74 -13.66 -2.16 15.51
C THR A 74 -14.77 -2.83 14.70
N ALA A 75 -15.14 -4.05 15.13
CA ALA A 75 -16.18 -4.94 14.63
C ALA A 75 -15.79 -5.87 13.45
N PHE A 76 -15.63 -7.15 13.78
CA PHE A 76 -15.95 -8.24 12.87
C PHE A 76 -17.46 -8.18 12.56
N LYS A 77 -17.85 -7.63 11.42
CA LYS A 77 -19.18 -7.94 10.87
C LYS A 77 -19.09 -9.30 10.18
N CYS A 78 -19.29 -10.36 10.95
CA CYS A 78 -19.69 -11.64 10.39
C CYS A 78 -21.08 -11.44 9.79
N ASN A 79 -21.18 -11.06 8.51
CA ASN A 79 -22.45 -11.14 7.81
C ASN A 79 -22.63 -12.58 7.32
N LEU A 80 -22.70 -13.53 8.26
CA LEU A 80 -23.45 -14.76 8.05
C LEU A 80 -24.91 -14.41 8.36
N MET A 81 -25.61 -13.83 7.39
CA MET A 81 -27.06 -13.99 7.33
C MET A 81 -27.41 -14.63 6.01
N TYR A 82 -27.58 -15.94 6.09
CA TYR A 82 -28.41 -16.76 5.24
C TYR A 82 -29.61 -15.96 4.71
N LYS A 83 -29.68 -15.77 3.39
CA LYS A 83 -30.95 -15.79 2.68
C LYS A 83 -31.00 -17.04 1.82
N LEU A 84 -31.26 -18.14 2.52
CA LEU A 84 -32.05 -19.24 2.00
C LEU A 84 -33.40 -18.68 1.52
N ILE A 85 -33.77 -19.07 0.31
CA ILE A 85 -35.12 -19.46 -0.12
C ILE A 85 -36.24 -18.47 0.25
N HIS A 86 -36.71 -17.70 -0.75
CA HIS A 86 -38.10 -17.70 -1.23
C HIS A 86 -38.19 -16.89 -2.53
#